data_AF-A0A200H160-F1
#
_entry.id   AF-A0A200H160-F1
#
_cell.length_a   1.000
_cell.length_b   1.000
_cell.length_c   1.000
_cell.angle_alpha   90.00
_cell.angle_beta   90.00
_cell.angle_gamma   90.00
#
_symmetry.space_group_name_H-M   'P 1'
#
loop_
_entity.id
_entity.type
_entity.pdbx_description
1 polymer ?
#
loop_
_entity_poly.entity_id
_entity_poly.type
_entity_poly.pdbx_seq_one_letter_code
_entity_poly.pdbx_strand_id
1 'polypeptide(L)'
;MSFASVYPLYLAKVERKGRTKAELDAVIEWLTGFDDGELQRHLDAETTFEEFFADARLTPHASLITGVVCGVSRASAKNSSKVVSASR
;
A
#
# COMPACT_ATOMS: atom_id res chain seq x y z
N MET A 1 4.93 -1.90 13.57
CA MET A 1 6.03 -1.16 12.93
C MET A 1 5.41 -0.16 11.97
N SER A 2 5.88 1.09 12.00
CA SER A 2 5.41 2.13 11.09
C SER A 2 5.96 1.92 9.68
N PHE A 3 5.17 2.25 8.67
CA PHE A 3 5.59 2.23 7.28
C PHE A 3 6.81 3.16 7.05
N ALA A 4 6.79 4.34 7.68
CA ALA A 4 7.86 5.33 7.63
C ALA A 4 9.23 4.78 8.04
N SER A 5 9.29 3.92 9.06
CA SER A 5 10.55 3.29 9.50
C SER A 5 11.10 2.26 8.51
N VAL A 6 10.25 1.70 7.64
CA VAL A 6 10.61 0.64 6.68
C VAL A 6 10.85 1.21 5.28
N TYR A 7 10.18 2.31 4.93
CA TYR A 7 10.33 3.01 3.66
C TYR A 7 11.80 3.27 3.25
N PRO A 8 12.70 3.80 4.11
CA PRO A 8 14.11 4.00 3.73
C PRO A 8 14.84 2.68 3.44
N LEU A 9 14.42 1.55 4.04
CA LEU A 9 14.99 0.24 3.73
C LEU A 9 14.57 -0.27 2.35
N TYR A 10 13.34 0.06 1.92
CA TYR A 10 12.90 -0.22 0.55
C TYR A 10 13.63 0.65 -0.46
N LEU A 11 13.76 1.95 -0.19
CA LEU A 11 14.52 2.85 -1.04
C LEU A 11 15.96 2.35 -1.22
N ALA A 12 16.67 2.02 -0.14
CA ALA A 12 18.02 1.48 -0.22
C ALA A 12 18.10 0.17 -1.03
N LYS A 13 17.07 -0.69 -0.96
CA LYS A 13 17.00 -1.94 -1.74
C LYS A 13 16.74 -1.69 -3.22
N VAL A 14 15.97 -0.67 -3.55
CA VAL A 14 15.64 -0.22 -4.92
C VAL A 14 16.85 0.46 -5.55
N GLU A 15 17.52 1.34 -4.81
CA GLU A 15 18.78 1.98 -5.21
C GLU A 15 19.89 0.96 -5.45
N ARG A 16 20.01 -0.07 -4.59
CA ARG A 16 20.93 -1.20 -4.82
C ARG A 16 20.66 -1.98 -6.11
N LYS A 17 19.44 -1.89 -6.66
CA LYS A 17 19.06 -2.49 -7.94
C LYS A 17 19.13 -1.49 -9.10
N GLY A 18 19.69 -0.30 -8.88
CA GLY A 18 19.82 0.75 -9.91
C GLY A 18 18.51 1.45 -10.24
N ARG A 19 17.52 1.37 -9.35
CA ARG A 19 16.22 2.02 -9.50
C ARG A 19 16.13 3.27 -8.64
N THR A 20 15.18 4.13 -8.95
CA THR A 20 15.02 5.43 -8.28
C THR A 20 13.86 5.44 -7.27
N LYS A 21 13.87 6.43 -6.38
CA LYS A 21 12.73 6.73 -5.50
C LYS A 21 11.42 6.89 -6.27
N ALA A 22 11.43 7.64 -7.38
CA ALA A 22 10.25 7.88 -8.20
C ALA A 22 9.64 6.57 -8.75
N GLU A 23 10.47 5.59 -9.12
CA GLU A 23 9.97 4.27 -9.54
C GLU A 23 9.36 3.48 -8.38
N LEU A 24 9.90 3.60 -7.17
CA LEU A 24 9.31 2.99 -5.99
C LEU A 24 7.96 3.62 -5.66
N ASP A 25 7.88 4.95 -5.70
CA ASP A 25 6.66 5.70 -5.43
C ASP A 25 5.58 5.39 -6.47
N ALA A 26 5.93 5.33 -7.76
CA ALA A 26 5.01 4.92 -8.82
C ALA A 26 4.49 3.48 -8.66
N VAL A 27 5.31 2.56 -8.14
CA VAL A 27 4.86 1.19 -7.83
C VAL A 27 3.90 1.18 -6.63
N ILE A 28 4.17 1.99 -5.62
CA ILE A 28 3.29 2.14 -4.46
C ILE A 28 1.96 2.74 -4.90
N GLU A 29 1.97 3.84 -5.66
CA GLU A 29 0.78 4.46 -6.25
C GLU A 29 -0.02 3.47 -7.09
N TRP A 30 0.61 2.69 -7.95
CA TRP A 30 -0.11 1.69 -8.75
C TRP A 30 -0.70 0.55 -7.89
N LEU A 31 -0.04 0.19 -6.78
CA LEU A 31 -0.48 -0.90 -5.91
C LEU A 31 -1.62 -0.47 -4.96
N THR A 32 -1.50 0.69 -4.34
CA THR A 32 -2.41 1.19 -3.30
C THR A 32 -3.39 2.23 -3.80
N GLY A 33 -3.10 2.85 -4.94
CA GLY A 33 -3.85 3.99 -5.47
C GLY A 33 -3.52 5.32 -4.80
N PHE A 34 -2.47 5.39 -3.96
CA PHE A 34 -2.09 6.60 -3.26
C PHE A 34 -1.24 7.52 -4.14
N ASP A 35 -1.61 8.80 -4.18
CA ASP A 35 -0.74 9.80 -4.79
C ASP A 35 0.47 10.13 -3.89
N ASP A 36 1.45 10.85 -4.44
CA ASP A 36 2.63 11.29 -3.70
C ASP A 36 2.28 12.07 -2.41
N GLY A 37 1.15 12.79 -2.40
CA GLY A 37 0.70 13.57 -1.26
C GLY A 37 0.15 12.68 -0.14
N GLU A 38 -0.66 11.68 -0.46
CA GLU A 38 -1.16 10.66 0.46
C GLU A 38 -0.01 9.81 0.99
N LEU A 39 0.90 9.37 0.13
CA LEU A 39 2.09 8.64 0.54
C LEU A 39 2.92 9.45 1.54
N GLN A 40 3.16 10.73 1.25
CA GLN A 40 3.90 11.60 2.18
C GLN A 40 3.17 11.81 3.50
N ARG A 41 1.83 11.94 3.49
CA ARG A 41 1.03 12.01 4.73
C ARG A 41 1.20 10.74 5.58
N HIS A 42 1.20 9.56 4.97
CA HIS A 42 1.42 8.30 5.67
C HIS A 42 2.84 8.18 6.24
N LEU A 43 3.83 8.73 5.53
CA LEU A 43 5.21 8.81 6.02
C LEU A 43 5.33 9.77 7.21
N ASP A 44 4.73 10.97 7.12
CA ASP A 44 4.79 12.00 8.16
C ASP A 44 3.98 11.60 9.41
N ALA A 45 2.85 10.91 9.22
CA ALA A 45 1.99 10.41 10.29
C ALA A 45 2.49 9.09 10.89
N GLU A 46 3.59 8.53 10.38
CA GLU A 46 4.16 7.25 10.79
C GLU A 46 3.13 6.10 10.84
N THR A 47 2.19 6.08 9.90
CA THR A 47 1.09 5.10 9.92
C THR A 47 1.61 3.68 9.89
N THR A 48 0.91 2.78 10.59
CA THR A 48 1.23 1.36 10.56
C THR A 48 0.89 0.75 9.20
N PHE A 49 1.49 -0.40 8.87
CA PHE A 49 1.12 -1.13 7.65
C PHE A 49 -0.36 -1.52 7.64
N GLU A 50 -0.95 -1.80 8.81
CA GLU A 50 -2.37 -2.13 8.92
C GLU A 50 -3.25 -0.94 8.50
N GLU A 51 -2.97 0.25 9.01
CA GLU A 51 -3.68 1.48 8.65
C GLU A 51 -3.43 1.86 7.19
N PHE A 52 -2.17 1.81 6.74
CA PHE A 52 -1.78 2.10 5.37
C PHE A 52 -2.54 1.22 4.35
N PHE A 53 -2.64 -0.08 4.61
CA PHE A 53 -3.39 -0.99 3.72
C PHE A 53 -4.90 -0.98 3.96
N ALA A 54 -5.38 -0.53 5.13
CA ALA A 54 -6.80 -0.34 5.38
C ALA A 54 -7.36 0.81 4.55
N ASP A 55 -6.58 1.88 4.36
CA ASP A 55 -6.96 3.03 3.53
C ASP A 55 -6.66 2.79 2.03
N ALA A 56 -5.74 1.87 1.73
CA ALA A 56 -5.35 1.56 0.35
C ALA A 56 -6.47 0.90 -0.46
N ARG A 57 -6.64 1.34 -1.71
CA ARG A 57 -7.49 0.68 -2.71
C ARG A 57 -6.63 -0.28 -3.52
N LEU A 58 -6.36 -1.44 -2.96
CA LEU A 58 -5.60 -2.50 -3.63
C LEU A 58 -6.22 -2.85 -4.97
N THR A 59 -5.43 -2.72 -6.05
CA THR A 59 -5.84 -3.14 -7.39
C THR A 59 -6.22 -4.64 -7.38
N PRO A 60 -7.23 -5.08 -8.15
CA PRO A 60 -7.58 -6.51 -8.26
C PRO A 60 -6.40 -7.38 -8.72
N HIS A 61 -5.40 -6.78 -9.38
CA HIS A 61 -4.15 -7.42 -9.79
C HIS A 61 -3.12 -7.59 -8.66
N ALA A 62 -3.33 -7.01 -7.47
CA ALA A 62 -2.46 -7.21 -6.31
C ALA A 62 -2.37 -8.70 -5.92
N SER A 63 -3.43 -9.46 -6.22
CA SER A 63 -3.47 -10.93 -6.07
C SER A 63 -2.50 -11.68 -7.00
N LEU A 64 -1.95 -11.04 -8.04
CA LEU A 64 -0.93 -11.60 -8.93
C LEU A 64 0.49 -11.38 -8.38
N ILE A 65 0.64 -10.46 -7.42
CA ILE A 65 1.89 -10.15 -6.73
C ILE A 65 1.93 -10.97 -5.43
N THR A 66 1.66 -12.28 -5.54
CA THR A 66 1.81 -13.24 -4.42
C THR A 66 3.28 -13.63 -4.25
N GLY A 67 4.16 -12.63 -4.20
CA GLY A 67 5.49 -12.77 -3.63
C GLY A 67 5.34 -12.55 -2.14
N VAL A 68 5.35 -13.65 -1.37
CA VAL A 68 5.20 -13.71 0.09
C VAL A 68 5.90 -12.53 0.79
N VAL A 69 5.14 -11.50 1.16
CA VAL A 69 5.48 -10.65 2.32
C VAL A 69 4.85 -11.37 3.51
N CYS A 70 5.65 -12.24 4.12
CA CYS A 70 5.28 -13.11 5.23
C CYS A 70 4.55 -12.37 6.35
N GLY A 71 3.40 -12.90 6.76
CA GLY A 71 3.10 -13.04 8.19
C GLY A 71 1.90 -12.29 8.78
N VAL A 72 1.13 -11.51 8.02
CA VAL A 72 -0.10 -10.90 8.58
C VAL A 72 -1.30 -11.77 8.21
N SER A 73 -1.79 -12.52 9.19
CA SER A 73 -3.02 -13.30 9.10
C SER A 73 -4.15 -12.42 8.56
N ARG A 74 -4.81 -12.87 7.48
CA ARG A 74 -6.06 -12.28 6.99
C ARG A 74 -7.16 -12.51 8.04
N ALA A 75 -7.19 -11.69 9.08
CA ALA A 75 -8.37 -11.53 9.91
C ALA A 75 -9.38 -10.65 9.17
N SER A 76 -10.18 -11.30 8.32
CA SER A 76 -11.54 -10.87 7.95
C SER A 76 -11.75 -9.38 7.61
N ALA A 77 -11.37 -8.96 6.40
CA ALA A 77 -12.07 -7.85 5.74
C ALA A 77 -13.18 -8.47 4.88
N LYS A 78 -14.38 -8.59 5.47
CA LYS A 78 -15.60 -8.90 4.73
C LYS A 78 -15.79 -7.82 3.67
N ASN A 79 -16.02 -8.28 2.44
CA ASN A 79 -16.56 -7.54 1.32
C ASN A 79 -17.62 -6.50 1.77
N SER A 80 -17.21 -5.25 1.95
CA SER A 80 -18.12 -4.13 2.16
C SER A 80 -18.35 -3.47 0.80
N SER A 81 -19.06 -4.19 -0.07
CA SER A 81 -19.63 -3.64 -1.29
C SER A 81 -21.14 -3.84 -1.23
N LYS A 82 -21.77 -3.07 -0.33
CA LYS A 82 -23.21 -2.78 -0.38
C LYS A 82 -23.55 -1.53 0.43
N VAL A 83 -23.32 -0.36 -0.18
CA VAL A 83 -23.99 0.92 0.14
C VAL A 83 -24.37 1.50 -1.22
N VAL A 84 -25.57 1.15 -1.72
CA VAL A 84 -26.82 1.94 -1.70
C VAL A 84 -27.00 2.83 -2.94
N SER A 85 -28.10 2.54 -3.66
CA SER A 85 -28.95 3.46 -4.46
C SER A 85 -29.16 3.09 -5.92
N ALA A 86 -30.38 2.64 -6.25
CA ALA A 86 -31.22 3.03 -7.41
C ALA A 86 -32.44 2.07 -7.43
N SER A 87 -33.56 2.42 -6.82
CA SER A 87 -34.69 3.06 -7.52
C SER A 87 -35.10 2.36 -8.83
N ARG A 88 -35.95 1.33 -8.73
CA ARG A 88 -37.22 1.21 -9.45
C ARG A 88 -38.02 0.02 -8.93
#